data_AF-A0A6N2K035-F1
#
_entry.id   AF-A0A6N2K035-F1
#
_cell.length_a   1.000
_cell.length_b   1.000
_cell.length_c   1.000
_cell.angle_alpha   90.00
_cell.angle_beta   90.00
_cell.angle_gamma   90.00
#
_symmetry.space_group_name_H-M   'P 1'
#
loop_
_entity.id
_entity.type
_entity.pdbx_description
1 polymer ?
#
loop_
_entity_poly.entity_id
_entity_poly.type
_entity_poly.pdbx_seq_one_letter_code
_entity_poly.pdbx_strand_id
1 'polypeptide(L)' 'MEEARAKPVCAEEALNLLNCVAQSPYDQDKCIRLLQNLRECVLNKKVKKFSLADQDQQEANSALKKS' A
#
# COMPACT_ATOMS: atom_id res chain seq x y z
N MET A 1 -3.41 25.15 -1.69
CA MET A 1 -4.32 24.39 -0.81
C MET A 1 -4.14 22.94 -1.21
N GLU A 2 -3.54 22.13 -0.35
CA GLU A 2 -3.41 20.69 -0.62
C GLU A 2 -4.81 20.11 -0.68
N GLU A 3 -5.19 19.60 -1.86
CA GLU A 3 -6.35 18.73 -2.00
C GLU A 3 -6.28 17.68 -0.90
N ALA A 4 -7.34 17.56 -0.12
CA ALA A 4 -7.56 16.41 0.76
C ALA A 4 -7.75 15.18 -0.14
N ARG A 5 -6.66 14.71 -0.76
CA ARG A 5 -6.63 13.49 -1.55
C ARG A 5 -7.08 12.40 -0.60
N ALA A 6 -8.15 11.71 -0.99
CA ALA A 6 -8.69 10.60 -0.23
C ALA A 6 -7.52 9.66 0.10
N LYS A 7 -7.35 9.36 1.39
CA LYS A 7 -6.28 8.45 1.83
C LYS A 7 -6.45 7.11 1.10
N PRO A 8 -5.36 6.53 0.57
CA PRO A 8 -5.44 5.23 -0.06
C PRO A 8 -6.01 4.18 0.91
N VAL A 9 -6.67 3.16 0.36
CA VAL A 9 -7.23 2.07 1.14
C VAL A 9 -6.11 1.39 1.93
N CYS A 10 -6.31 1.21 3.24
CA CYS A 10 -5.33 0.62 4.17
C CYS A 10 -3.98 1.36 4.27
N ALA A 11 -3.94 2.65 3.92
CA ALA A 11 -2.69 3.43 3.93
C ALA A 11 -2.08 3.56 5.33
N GLU A 12 -2.91 3.62 6.37
CA GLU A 12 -2.44 3.76 7.75
C GLU A 12 -1.74 2.48 8.24
N GLU A 13 -2.35 1.32 8.00
CA GLU A 13 -1.78 0.02 8.34
C GLU A 13 -0.48 -0.23 7.58
N ALA A 14 -0.44 0.13 6.30
CA ALA A 14 0.76 0.02 5.47
C ALA A 14 1.88 0.92 6.00
N LEU A 15 1.57 2.19 6.31
CA LEU A 15 2.53 3.13 6.86
C LEU A 15 3.08 2.65 8.22
N ASN A 16 2.22 2.14 9.09
CA ASN A 16 2.63 1.59 10.39
C ASN A 16 3.59 0.41 10.23
N LEU A 17 3.32 -0.51 9.30
CA LEU A 17 4.21 -1.63 9.02
C LEU A 17 5.55 -1.16 8.45
N LEU A 18 5.55 -0.22 7.49
CA LEU A 18 6.79 0.35 6.93
C LEU A 18 7.63 1.03 8.01
N ASN A 19 7.00 1.83 8.87
CA ASN A 19 7.66 2.47 10.00
C ASN A 19 8.18 1.45 11.03
N CYS A 20 7.53 0.29 11.18
CA CYS A 20 8.03 -0.79 12.03
C CYS A 20 9.30 -1.42 11.48
N VAL A 21 9.34 -1.70 10.17
CA VAL A 21 10.52 -2.26 9.50
C VAL A 21 11.71 -1.29 9.53
N ALA A 22 11.44 0.02 9.46
CA ALA A 22 12.47 1.05 9.54
C ALA A 22 12.99 1.31 10.97
N GLN A 23 12.31 0.83 12.01
CA GLN A 23 12.75 1.03 13.39
C GLN A 23 14.02 0.22 13.70
N SER A 24 14.90 0.85 14.48
CA SER A 24 16.08 0.20 15.05
C SER A 24 16.09 0.44 16.57
N PRO A 25 16.10 -0.61 17.40
CA PRO A 25 16.20 -2.03 17.03
C PRO A 25 14.93 -2.56 16.35
N TYR A 26 15.11 -3.54 15.47
CA TYR A 26 14.01 -4.22 14.79
C TYR A 26 13.26 -5.12 15.78
N ASP A 27 11.94 -4.95 15.86
CA ASP A 27 11.04 -5.77 16.66
C ASP A 27 10.16 -6.63 15.73
N GLN A 28 10.58 -7.88 15.53
CA GLN A 28 9.94 -8.79 14.60
C GLN A 28 8.49 -9.10 14.98
N ASP A 29 8.21 -9.39 16.25
CA ASP A 29 6.87 -9.72 16.73
C ASP A 29 5.90 -8.56 16.56
N LYS A 30 6.36 -7.33 16.85
CA LYS A 30 5.57 -6.12 16.61
C LYS A 30 5.24 -5.94 15.13
N CYS A 31 6.22 -6.12 14.24
CA CYS A 31 5.98 -5.95 12.81
C CYS A 31 5.08 -7.06 12.23
N ILE A 32 5.18 -8.30 12.74
CA ILE A 32 4.27 -9.39 12.34
C ILE A 32 2.82 -9.07 12.73
N ARG A 33 2.58 -8.48 13.91
CA ARG A 33 1.22 -8.06 14.31
C ARG A 33 0.66 -6.98 13.38
N LEU A 34 1.49 -5.99 13.04
CA LEU A 34 1.10 -4.93 12.09
C LEU A 34 0.84 -5.48 10.69
N LEU A 35 1.57 -6.51 10.26
CA LEU A 35 1.30 -7.22 9.01
C LEU A 35 -0.06 -7.92 9.02
N GLN A 36 -0.45 -8.56 10.13
CA GLN A 36 -1.78 -9.19 10.23
C GLN A 36 -2.90 -8.13 10.17
N ASN A 37 -2.71 -6.98 10.83
CA ASN A 37 -3.68 -5.87 10.75
C ASN A 37 -3.83 -5.35 9.31
N LEU A 38 -2.71 -5.16 8.60
CA LEU A 38 -2.73 -4.77 7.19
C LEU A 38 -3.47 -5.81 6.33
N ARG A 39 -3.18 -7.10 6.54
CA ARG A 39 -3.85 -8.19 5.83
C ARG A 39 -5.36 -8.18 6.07
N GLU A 40 -5.79 -7.98 7.31
CA GLU A 40 -7.20 -7.88 7.66
C GLU A 40 -7.88 -6.72 6.92
N CYS A 41 -7.27 -5.53 6.91
CA CYS A 41 -7.79 -4.38 6.19
C CYS A 41 -7.94 -4.67 4.68
N VAL A 42 -6.92 -5.26 4.05
CA VAL A 42 -6.91 -5.59 2.61
C VAL A 42 -8.05 -6.55 2.25
N LEU A 43 -8.25 -7.60 3.05
CA LEU A 43 -9.31 -8.58 2.84
C LEU A 43 -10.70 -7.96 3.06
N ASN A 44 -10.88 -7.18 4.13
CA ASN A 44 -12.15 -6.52 4.44
C ASN A 44 -12.54 -5.48 3.38
N LYS A 45 -11.56 -4.76 2.82
CA LYS A 45 -11.79 -3.77 1.76
C LYS A 45 -11.76 -4.36 0.34
N LYS A 46 -11.57 -5.68 0.21
CA LYS A 46 -11.53 -6.42 -1.07
C LYS A 46 -10.52 -5.84 -2.05
N VAL A 47 -9.38 -5.35 -1.56
CA VAL A 47 -8.33 -4.81 -2.42
C VAL A 47 -7.69 -5.96 -3.18
N LYS A 48 -7.69 -5.88 -4.52
CA LYS A 48 -7.12 -6.92 -5.39
C LYS A 48 -5.63 -6.73 -5.64
N LYS A 49 -5.21 -5.48 -5.88
CA LYS A 49 -3.83 -5.09 -6.12
C LYS A 49 -3.58 -3.66 -5.67
N PHE A 50 -2.34 -3.39 -5.27
CA PHE A 50 -1.79 -2.04 -5.16
C PHE A 50 -0.81 -1.85 -6.31
N SER A 51 -0.82 -0.68 -6.93
CA SER A 51 0.16 -0.26 -7.93
C SER A 51 0.93 0.94 -7.40
N LEU A 52 2.19 1.07 -7.83
CA LEU A 52 2.91 2.32 -7.66
C LEU A 52 2.37 3.34 -8.67
N ALA A 53 2.33 4.62 -8.28
CA ALA A 53 1.72 5.69 -9.09
C ALA A 53 2.24 5.73 -10.54
N ASP A 54 3.51 5.39 -10.77
CA ASP A 54 4.13 5.40 -12.10
C ASP A 54 3.89 4.11 -12.92
N GLN A 55 3.40 3.02 -12.32
CA GLN A 55 3.14 1.76 -13.04
C GLN A 55 1.88 1.81 -13.92
N ASP A 56 0.82 2.50 -13.45
CA ASP A 56 -0.43 2.63 -14.22
C ASP A 56 -0.23 3.44 -15.53
N GLN A 57 0.70 4.39 -15.56
CA GLN A 57 1.01 5.16 -16.78
C GLN A 57 1.69 4.31 -17.86
N GLN A 58 2.48 3.31 -17.47
CA GLN A 58 3.14 2.40 -18.42
C GLN A 58 2.17 1.35 -18.96
N GLU A 59 1.31 0.76 -18.12
CA GLU A 59 0.30 -0.21 -18.57
C GLU A 59 -0.69 0.43 -19.57
N ALA A 60 -1.19 1.64 -19.29
CA ALA A 60 -2.11 2.34 -20.19
C ALA A 60 -1.48 2.71 -21.56
N ASN A 61 -0.23 3.15 -21.58
CA ASN A 61 0.49 3.48 -22.83
C ASN A 61 0.82 2.23 -23.66
N SER A 62 1.10 1.10 -23.01
CA SER A 62 1.41 -0.15 -23.70
C SER A 62 0.17 -0.80 -24.35
N ALA A 63 -1.03 -0.54 -23.82
CA ALA A 63 -2.29 -0.99 -24.39
C ALA A 63 -2.71 -0.17 -25.62
N LEU A 64 -2.33 1.11 -25.71
CA LEU A 64 -2.67 2.00 -26.82
C LEU A 64 -1.80 1.74 -28.07
N LYS A 65 -0.60 1.18 -27.91
CA LYS A 65 0.38 0.99 -29.00
C LYS A 65 0.24 -0.35 -29.76
N LYS A 66 -0.85 -1.09 -29.52
CA LYS A 66 -1.17 -2.38 -30.17
C LYS A 66 -2.43 -2.35 -31.06
N SER A 67 -2.97 -1.18 -31.36
CA SER A 67 -4.11 -0.99 -32.30
C SER A 67 -3.66 -0.31 -33.58
#